data_AF-A0A7X9QE88-F1
#
_entry.id   AF-A0A7X9QE88-F1
#
_cell.length_a   1.000
_cell.length_b   1.000
_cell.length_c   1.000
_cell.angle_alpha   90.00
_cell.angle_beta   90.00
_cell.angle_gamma   90.00
#
_symmetry.space_group_name_H-M   'P 1'
#
loop_
_entity.id
_entity.type
_entity.pdbx_description
1 polymer ?
#
loop_
_entity_poly.entity_id
_entity_poly.type
_entity_poly.pdbx_seq_one_letter_code
_entity_poly.pdbx_strand_id
1 'polypeptide(L)' 'MTKTLIDLDDVLLARAMQASGLGTKKAVVTAALEAMVRRAELTRYADFVAGGALDDLADAEVIRGAQR' A
#
# COMPACT_ATOMS: atom_id res chain seq x y z
N MET A 1 9.05 16.52 -9.25
CA MET A 1 7.98 16.71 -8.25
C MET A 1 7.17 17.93 -8.63
N THR A 2 5.85 17.78 -8.68
CA THR A 2 4.91 18.87 -9.03
C THR A 2 4.25 19.40 -7.76
N LYS A 3 4.01 20.71 -7.71
CA LYS A 3 3.25 21.32 -6.61
C LYS A 3 1.75 21.21 -6.93
N THR A 4 0.97 20.80 -5.95
CA THR A 4 -0.49 20.72 -6.05
C THR A 4 -1.09 21.50 -4.89
N LEU A 5 -2.02 22.41 -5.18
CA LEU A 5 -2.80 23.11 -4.18
C LEU A 5 -4.02 22.26 -3.83
N ILE A 6 -4.20 21.94 -2.55
CA ILE A 6 -5.32 21.16 -2.03
C ILE A 6 -5.82 21.80 -0.75
N ASP A 7 -7.13 21.76 -0.54
CA ASP A 7 -7.73 22.15 0.73
C ASP A 7 -7.71 20.94 1.67
N LEU A 8 -7.23 21.15 2.89
CA LEU A 8 -7.11 20.14 3.93
C LEU A 8 -7.68 20.71 5.22
N ASP A 9 -8.34 19.85 6.01
CA ASP A 9 -8.71 20.19 7.38
C ASP A 9 -7.44 20.36 8.22
N ASP A 10 -7.19 21.60 8.66
CA ASP A 10 -6.02 21.95 9.46
C ASP A 10 -6.01 21.27 10.84
N VAL A 11 -7.18 20.99 11.42
CA VAL A 11 -7.28 20.29 12.71
C VAL A 11 -6.85 18.83 12.53
N LEU A 12 -7.31 18.19 11.45
CA LEU A 12 -6.89 16.82 11.12
C LEU A 12 -5.39 16.76 10.81
N LEU A 13 -4.88 17.71 10.03
CA LEU A 13 -3.46 17.77 9.69
C LEU A 13 -2.58 17.98 10.92
N ALA A 14 -2.99 18.85 11.85
CA ALA A 14 -2.30 19.05 13.12
C ALA A 14 -2.26 17.77 13.97
N ARG A 15 -3.40 17.06 14.06
CA ARG A 15 -3.47 15.77 14.76
C ARG A 15 -2.58 14.71 14.10
N ALA A 16 -2.55 14.66 12.78
CA ALA A 16 -1.69 13.75 12.03
C ALA A 16 -0.20 14.07 12.22
N MET A 17 0.18 15.35 12.24
CA MET A 17 1.54 15.79 12.58
C MET A 17 1.94 15.37 13.99
N GLN A 18 1.06 15.55 14.98
CA GLN A 18 1.30 15.10 16.36
C GLN A 18 1.44 13.57 16.45
N ALA A 19 0.53 12.83 15.82
CA ALA A 19 0.53 11.36 15.86
C ALA A 19 1.75 10.74 15.15
N SER A 20 2.21 11.36 14.06
CA SER A 20 3.36 10.88 13.29
C SER A 20 4.72 11.39 13.79
N GLY A 21 4.73 12.48 14.58
CA GLY A 21 5.96 13.17 14.99
C GLY A 21 6.66 13.91 13.83
N LEU A 22 6.04 14.01 12.66
CA LEU A 22 6.63 14.61 11.47
C LEU A 22 6.54 16.14 11.52
N GLY A 23 7.70 16.80 11.34
CA GLY A 23 7.81 18.26 11.47
C GLY A 23 7.26 19.08 10.30
N THR A 24 6.79 18.47 9.21
CA THR A 24 6.27 19.21 8.06
C THR A 24 4.98 18.62 7.52
N LYS A 25 4.05 19.50 7.09
CA LYS A 25 2.80 19.12 6.41
C LYS A 25 3.06 18.20 5.21
N LYS A 26 4.08 18.52 4.40
CA LYS A 26 4.52 17.71 3.26
C LYS A 26 4.87 16.29 3.69
N ALA A 27 5.71 16.12 4.71
CA ALA A 27 6.14 14.80 5.16
C ALA A 27 4.95 13.94 5.62
N VAL A 28 4.00 14.55 6.34
CA VAL A 28 2.76 13.86 6.75
C VAL A 28 1.95 13.40 5.55
N VAL A 29 1.71 14.29 4.57
CA VAL A 29 0.94 13.94 3.37
C VAL A 29 1.64 12.85 2.56
N THR A 30 2.96 12.94 2.38
CA THR A 30 3.74 11.91 1.69
C THR A 30 3.64 10.56 2.40
N ALA A 31 3.90 10.52 3.71
CA ALA A 31 3.84 9.27 4.48
C ALA A 31 2.43 8.66 4.49
N ALA A 32 1.39 9.49 4.58
CA ALA A 32 0.00 9.03 4.51
C ALA A 32 -0.34 8.41 3.16
N LEU A 33 0.08 9.03 2.05
CA LEU A 33 -0.13 8.51 0.70
C LEU A 33 0.63 7.21 0.46
N GLU A 34 1.88 7.12 0.91
CA GLU A 34 2.68 5.88 0.82
C GLU A 34 2.03 4.74 1.60
N ALA A 35 1.57 5.00 2.83
CA ALA A 35 0.86 4.01 3.63
C ALA A 35 -0.46 3.56 2.97
N MET A 36 -1.21 4.49 2.38
CA MET A 36 -2.44 4.20 1.65
C MET A 36 -2.18 3.29 0.44
N VAL A 37 -1.18 3.62 -0.38
CA VAL A 37 -0.80 2.82 -1.56
C VAL A 37 -0.36 1.42 -1.13
N ARG A 38 0.54 1.33 -0.14
CA ARG A 38 1.00 0.05 0.39
C ARG A 38 -0.14 -0.82 0.88
N ARG A 39 -1.11 -0.23 1.60
CA ARG A 39 -2.30 -0.97 2.07
C ARG A 39 -3.13 -1.48 0.89
N ALA A 40 -3.34 -0.66 -0.13
CA ALA A 40 -4.09 -1.07 -1.32
C ALA A 40 -3.40 -2.21 -2.09
N GLU A 41 -2.07 -2.16 -2.21
CA GLU A 41 -1.27 -3.22 -2.81
C GLU A 41 -1.35 -4.53 -2.04
N LEU A 42 -1.23 -4.47 -0.70
CA LEU A 42 -1.36 -5.64 0.15
C LEU A 42 -2.76 -6.26 0.06
N THR A 43 -3.82 -5.45 0.02
CA THR A 43 -5.18 -5.95 -0.18
C THR A 43 -5.32 -6.64 -1.52
N ARG A 44 -4.87 -6.01 -2.62
CA ARG A 44 -4.90 -6.65 -3.96
C ARG A 44 -4.12 -7.95 -4.01
N TYR A 45 -2.97 -8.02 -3.35
CA TYR A 45 -2.18 -9.24 -3.28
C TYR A 45 -2.90 -10.31 -2.45
N ALA A 46 -3.49 -9.96 -1.31
CA ALA A 46 -4.28 -10.90 -0.52
C ALA A 46 -5.47 -11.46 -1.32
N ASP A 47 -6.18 -10.60 -2.06
CA ASP A 47 -7.28 -11.00 -2.93
C ASP A 47 -6.80 -11.92 -4.06
N PHE A 48 -5.65 -11.62 -4.66
CA PHE A 48 -5.02 -12.47 -5.67
C PHE A 48 -4.71 -13.87 -5.13
N VAL A 49 -4.13 -13.96 -3.93
CA VAL A 49 -3.84 -15.25 -3.28
C VAL A 49 -5.13 -15.98 -2.91
N ALA A 50 -6.09 -15.29 -2.29
CA ALA A 50 -7.37 -15.88 -1.89
C ALA A 50 -8.22 -16.32 -3.09
N GLY A 51 -8.02 -15.71 -4.26
CA GLY A 51 -8.64 -16.11 -5.53
C GLY A 51 -8.04 -17.37 -6.16
N GLY A 52 -7.13 -18.06 -5.49
CA GLY A 52 -6.54 -19.32 -5.96
C GLY A 52 -5.43 -19.13 -6.99
N ALA A 53 -4.96 -17.91 -7.23
CA ALA A 53 -3.95 -17.64 -8.25
C ALA A 53 -2.57 -18.26 -7.94
N LEU A 54 -2.38 -18.80 -6.73
CA LEU A 54 -1.18 -19.53 -6.31
C LEU A 54 -1.42 -21.04 -6.15
N ASP A 55 -2.63 -21.56 -6.42
CA ASP A 55 -2.97 -22.96 -6.16
C ASP A 55 -2.08 -23.92 -6.97
N ASP A 56 -1.78 -23.54 -8.21
CA ASP A 56 -0.86 -24.26 -9.11
C ASP A 56 0.56 -24.41 -8.53
N LEU A 57 0.98 -23.51 -7.63
CA LEU A 57 2.29 -23.63 -6.96
C LEU A 57 2.34 -24.78 -5.95
N ALA A 58 1.20 -25.33 -5.55
CA ALA A 58 1.12 -26.52 -4.70
C ALA A 58 0.88 -27.81 -5.51
N ASP A 59 0.63 -27.71 -6.82
CA ASP A 59 0.37 -28.87 -7.68
C ASP A 59 1.69 -29.53 -8.15
N ALA A 60 1.90 -30.77 -7.71
CA ALA A 60 3.10 -31.53 -8.02
C ALA A 60 3.26 -31.89 -9.51
N GLU A 61 2.18 -32.01 -10.28
CA GLU A 61 2.24 -32.23 -11.73
C GLU A 61 2.64 -30.93 -12.44
N VAL A 62 2.07 -29.78 -12.04
CA VAL A 62 2.44 -28.47 -12.59
C VAL A 62 3.92 -28.18 -12.34
N ILE A 63 4.40 -28.40 -11.10
CA ILE A 63 5.81 -28.22 -10.74
C ILE A 63 6.73 -29.10 -11.60
N ARG A 64 6.39 -30.39 -11.77
CA ARG A 64 7.19 -31.31 -12.60
C ARG A 64 7.17 -30.94 -14.08
N GLY A 65 6.08 -30.36 -14.58
CA GLY A 65 5.96 -29.88 -15.95
C GLY A 65 6.85 -28.67 -16.22
N ALA A 66 6.95 -27.73 -15.28
CA ALA A 66 7.73 -26.50 -15.42
C ALA A 66 9.27 -26.69 -15.35
N GLN A 67 9.74 -27.84 -14.86
CA GLN A 67 11.17 -28.15 -14.67
C GLN A 67 11.81 -28.95 -15.81
N ARG A 68 11.07 -29.21 -16.89
CA ARG A 68 11.58 -29.87 -18.11
C ARG A 68 11.97 -28.84 -19.17
#